data_AF-A0A0N1BCN1-F1
#
_entry.id   AF-A0A0N1BCN1-F1
#
_cell.length_a   1.000
_cell.length_b   1.000
_cell.length_c   1.000
_cell.angle_alpha   90.00
_cell.angle_beta   90.00
_cell.angle_gamma   90.00
#
_symmetry.space_group_name_H-M   'P 1'
#
loop_
_entity.id
_entity.type
_entity.pdbx_description
1 polymer ?
#
loop_
_entity_poly.entity_id
_entity_poly.type
_entity_poly.pdbx_seq_one_letter_code
_entity_poly.pdbx_strand_id
1 'polypeptide(L)'
;MVLIALLLAAASPFEAIQEAFIADCSLTMFEGPCRCAARGLAGSTPGRFWMEITATRGLPPEARNTALEAIRERYGISNQDIAAFAESARAAFDTAIADCR
;
A
#
# COMPACT_ATOMS: atom_id res chain seq x y z
N MET A 1 27.64 -30.96 -12.64
CA MET A 1 26.88 -30.35 -11.52
C MET A 1 26.39 -28.99 -12.00
N VAL A 2 25.11 -28.88 -12.38
CA VAL A 2 24.49 -27.60 -12.76
C VAL A 2 23.58 -27.20 -11.62
N LEU A 3 24.05 -26.29 -10.77
CA LEU A 3 23.22 -25.63 -9.76
C LEU A 3 22.33 -24.63 -10.50
N ILE A 4 21.04 -24.95 -10.63
CA ILE A 4 20.03 -23.99 -11.06
C ILE A 4 19.72 -23.13 -9.83
N ALA A 5 20.30 -21.94 -9.81
CA ALA A 5 19.88 -20.89 -8.88
C ALA A 5 18.42 -20.55 -9.19
N LEU A 6 17.50 -20.97 -8.33
CA LEU A 6 16.15 -20.41 -8.29
C LEU A 6 16.30 -18.92 -7.94
N LEU A 7 16.32 -18.08 -8.97
CA LEU A 7 15.99 -16.67 -8.85
C LEU A 7 14.52 -16.61 -8.46
N LEU A 8 14.24 -16.60 -7.15
CA LEU A 8 13.01 -16.00 -6.66
C LEU A 8 13.09 -14.54 -7.11
N ALA A 9 12.37 -14.20 -8.16
CA ALA A 9 11.93 -12.84 -8.37
C ALA A 9 11.16 -12.48 -7.10
N ALA A 10 11.84 -11.90 -6.13
CA ALA A 10 11.21 -11.27 -5.00
C ALA A 10 10.42 -10.12 -5.62
N ALA A 11 9.16 -10.40 -5.97
CA ALA A 11 8.19 -9.37 -6.31
C ALA A 11 8.37 -8.29 -5.24
N SER A 12 8.62 -7.07 -5.69
CA SER A 12 8.98 -6.03 -4.73
C SER A 12 7.83 -5.92 -3.72
N PRO A 13 8.12 -5.74 -2.42
CA PRO A 13 7.05 -5.60 -1.43
C PRO A 13 6.06 -4.50 -1.85
N PHE A 14 6.56 -3.50 -2.58
CA PHE A 14 5.77 -2.42 -3.16
C PHE A 14 4.81 -2.84 -4.29
N GLU A 15 5.18 -3.77 -5.17
CA GLU A 15 4.25 -4.32 -6.18
C GLU A 15 3.12 -5.11 -5.52
N ALA A 16 3.43 -5.92 -4.50
CA ALA A 16 2.41 -6.62 -3.72
C ALA A 16 1.46 -5.65 -2.99
N ILE A 17 2.00 -4.55 -2.45
CA ILE A 17 1.21 -3.47 -1.85
C ILE A 17 0.30 -2.78 -2.88
N GLN A 18 0.82 -2.49 -4.08
CA GLN A 18 0.02 -1.90 -5.15
C GLN A 18 -1.11 -2.83 -5.61
N GLU A 19 -0.83 -4.11 -5.82
CA GLU A 19 -1.85 -5.08 -6.23
C GLU A 19 -2.91 -5.29 -5.14
N ALA A 20 -2.52 -5.34 -3.86
CA ALA A 20 -3.47 -5.38 -2.75
C ALA A 20 -4.35 -4.12 -2.70
N PHE A 21 -3.78 -2.94 -2.94
CA PHE A 21 -4.53 -1.70 -3.04
C PHE A 21 -5.49 -1.70 -4.25
N ILE A 22 -5.02 -2.12 -5.43
CA ILE A 22 -5.85 -2.18 -6.65
C ILE A 22 -7.02 -3.14 -6.43
N ALA A 23 -6.78 -4.30 -5.82
CA ALA A 23 -7.82 -5.27 -5.48
C ALA A 23 -8.88 -4.66 -4.55
N ASP A 24 -8.47 -3.99 -3.46
CA ASP A 24 -9.39 -3.35 -2.51
C ASP A 24 -10.19 -2.20 -3.15
N CYS A 25 -9.50 -1.31 -3.89
CA CYS A 25 -10.13 -0.21 -4.62
C CYS A 25 -11.17 -0.72 -5.64
N SER A 26 -10.84 -1.79 -6.37
CA SER A 26 -11.69 -2.36 -7.43
C SER A 26 -12.94 -3.05 -6.89
N LEU A 27 -13.08 -3.22 -5.57
CA LEU A 27 -14.34 -3.63 -4.95
C LEU A 27 -15.43 -2.58 -5.05
N THR A 28 -15.05 -1.31 -5.25
CA THR A 28 -15.98 -0.15 -5.20
C THR A 28 -16.06 0.63 -6.50
N MET A 29 -15.12 0.44 -7.43
CA MET A 29 -15.07 1.12 -8.72
C MET A 29 -14.32 0.30 -9.78
N PHE A 30 -14.27 0.77 -11.03
CA PHE A 30 -13.55 0.08 -12.10
C PHE A 30 -12.03 0.03 -11.85
N GLU A 31 -11.39 -1.07 -12.27
CA GLU A 31 -9.96 -1.32 -12.06
C GLU A 31 -9.05 -0.28 -12.73
N GLY A 32 -9.44 0.26 -13.90
CA GLY A 32 -8.65 1.26 -14.63
C GLY A 32 -8.29 2.50 -13.79
N PRO A 33 -9.30 3.22 -13.25
CA PRO A 33 -9.08 4.29 -12.27
C PRO A 33 -8.25 3.87 -11.06
N CYS A 34 -8.46 2.66 -10.51
CA CYS A 34 -7.67 2.17 -9.38
C CYS A 34 -6.18 2.00 -9.72
N ARG A 35 -5.85 1.47 -10.92
CA ARG A 35 -4.46 1.38 -11.39
C ARG A 35 -3.84 2.76 -11.62
N CYS A 36 -4.62 3.72 -12.10
CA CYS A 36 -4.17 5.11 -12.25
C CYS A 36 -3.87 5.75 -10.87
N ALA A 37 -4.80 5.62 -9.92
CA ALA A 37 -4.64 6.18 -8.58
C ALA A 37 -3.46 5.52 -7.84
N ALA A 38 -3.25 4.21 -7.99
CA ALA A 38 -2.09 3.52 -7.43
C ALA A 38 -0.76 4.14 -7.88
N ARG A 39 -0.65 4.49 -9.18
CA ARG A 39 0.54 5.18 -9.72
C ARG A 39 0.70 6.60 -9.15
N GLY A 40 -0.40 7.36 -9.03
CA GLY A 40 -0.38 8.69 -8.43
C GLY A 40 0.06 8.64 -6.96
N LEU A 41 -0.48 7.69 -6.19
CA LEU A 41 -0.14 7.49 -4.79
C LEU A 41 1.31 7.03 -4.58
N ALA A 42 1.83 6.20 -5.50
CA ALA A 42 3.23 5.77 -5.48
C ALA A 42 4.22 6.94 -5.54
N GLY A 43 3.82 8.06 -6.17
CA GLY A 43 4.65 9.25 -6.33
C GLY A 43 4.83 10.10 -5.08
N SER A 44 4.13 9.81 -3.98
CA SER A 44 4.16 10.64 -2.76
C SER A 44 4.31 9.82 -1.47
N THR A 45 4.94 10.39 -0.45
CA THR A 45 5.04 9.75 0.88
C THR A 45 3.67 9.44 1.50
N PRO A 46 2.69 10.38 1.52
CA PRO A 46 1.36 10.08 2.04
C PRO A 46 0.64 8.99 1.23
N GLY A 47 0.75 9.02 -0.10
CA GLY A 47 0.13 8.01 -0.96
C GLY A 47 0.71 6.61 -0.75
N ARG A 48 2.04 6.49 -0.64
CA ARG A 48 2.69 5.22 -0.30
C ARG A 48 2.25 4.70 1.06
N PHE A 49 2.20 5.57 2.07
CA PHE A 49 1.71 5.21 3.40
C PHE A 49 0.28 4.65 3.35
N TRP A 50 -0.62 5.33 2.63
CA TRP A 50 -2.01 4.88 2.50
C TRP A 50 -2.13 3.50 1.86
N MET A 51 -1.36 3.25 0.79
CA MET A 51 -1.34 1.94 0.13
C MET A 51 -0.82 0.85 1.08
N GLU A 52 0.25 1.13 1.82
CA GLU A 52 0.80 0.18 2.80
C GLU A 52 -0.19 -0.16 3.91
N ILE A 53 -0.82 0.85 4.52
CA ILE A 53 -1.85 0.65 5.55
C ILE A 53 -3.03 -0.14 5.00
N THR A 54 -3.49 0.17 3.80
CA THR A 54 -4.59 -0.56 3.14
C THR A 54 -4.23 -2.03 2.94
N ALA A 55 -3.00 -2.32 2.48
CA ALA A 55 -2.52 -3.69 2.30
C ALA A 55 -2.49 -4.49 3.62
N THR A 56 -2.31 -3.83 4.77
CA THR A 56 -2.35 -4.53 6.08
C THR A 56 -3.75 -5.00 6.49
N ARG A 57 -4.83 -4.46 5.91
CA ARG A 57 -6.22 -4.79 6.31
C ARG A 57 -6.60 -6.24 6.01
N GLY A 58 -6.03 -6.80 4.94
CA GLY A 58 -6.26 -8.20 4.53
C GLY A 58 -5.42 -9.23 5.30
N LEU A 59 -4.52 -8.80 6.19
CA LEU A 59 -3.62 -9.68 6.91
C LEU A 59 -4.25 -10.25 8.20
N PRO A 60 -3.89 -11.48 8.60
CA PRO A 60 -4.26 -12.01 9.92
C PRO A 60 -3.64 -11.16 11.04
N PRO A 61 -4.23 -11.14 12.26
CA PRO A 61 -3.86 -10.20 13.31
C PRO A 61 -2.37 -10.13 13.64
N GLU A 62 -1.69 -11.27 13.69
CA GLU A 62 -0.26 -11.36 13.98
C GLU A 62 0.59 -10.72 12.87
N ALA A 63 0.37 -11.12 11.61
CA ALA A 63 1.07 -10.55 10.46
C ALA A 63 0.76 -9.06 10.26
N ARG A 64 -0.46 -8.64 10.57
CA ARG A 64 -0.88 -7.23 10.54
C ARG A 64 -0.09 -6.40 11.55
N ASN A 65 0.08 -6.88 12.79
CA ASN A 65 0.83 -6.16 13.81
C ASN A 65 2.30 -5.99 13.40
N THR A 66 2.93 -7.03 12.87
CA THR A 66 4.30 -6.96 12.33
C THR A 66 4.40 -5.98 11.17
N ALA A 67 3.44 -5.98 10.25
CA ALA A 67 3.41 -5.04 9.13
C ALA A 67 3.25 -3.58 9.60
N LEU A 68 2.35 -3.33 10.54
CA LEU A 68 2.14 -2.01 11.13
C LEU A 68 3.40 -1.52 11.87
N GLU A 69 4.10 -2.39 12.57
CA GLU A 69 5.38 -2.07 13.21
C GLU A 69 6.44 -1.65 12.19
N ALA A 70 6.59 -2.40 11.09
CA ALA A 70 7.52 -2.06 10.02
C ALA A 70 7.16 -0.72 9.34
N ILE A 71 5.86 -0.43 9.17
CA ILE A 71 5.38 0.85 8.64
C ILE A 71 5.78 1.99 9.59
N ARG A 72 5.50 1.86 10.89
CA ARG A 72 5.89 2.89 11.88
C ARG A 72 7.37 3.21 11.83
N GLU A 73 8.22 2.20 11.81
CA GLU A 73 9.68 2.38 11.76
C GLU A 73 10.10 3.10 10.48
N ARG A 74 9.51 2.74 9.34
CA ARG A 74 9.81 3.35 8.03
C ARG A 74 9.41 4.82 7.96
N TYR A 75 8.26 5.17 8.53
CA TYR A 75 7.71 6.53 8.47
C TYR A 75 8.03 7.37 9.71
N GLY A 76 8.69 6.79 10.73
CA GLY A 76 9.06 7.48 11.97
C GLY A 76 7.87 7.94 12.81
N ILE A 77 6.77 7.18 12.79
CA ILE A 77 5.50 7.55 13.48
C ILE A 77 5.19 6.60 14.64
N SER A 78 4.48 7.10 15.65
CA SER A 78 4.02 6.25 16.75
C SER A 78 2.75 5.48 16.40
N ASN A 79 2.41 4.45 17.20
CA ASN A 79 1.14 3.73 17.08
C ASN A 79 -0.08 4.67 17.12
N GLN A 80 -0.03 5.71 17.94
CA GLN A 80 -1.13 6.64 18.13
C GLN A 80 -1.30 7.56 16.90
N ASP A 81 -0.22 7.76 16.15
CA ASP A 81 -0.20 8.63 14.98
C ASP A 81 -0.58 7.93 13.68
N ILE A 82 -0.63 6.58 13.65
CA ILE A 82 -1.02 5.83 12.44
C ILE A 82 -2.39 6.27 11.93
N ALA A 83 -3.36 6.44 12.82
CA ALA A 83 -4.71 6.86 12.44
C ALA A 83 -4.72 8.31 11.92
N ALA A 84 -3.99 9.22 12.58
CA ALA A 84 -3.87 10.61 12.16
C ALA A 84 -3.15 10.75 10.81
N PHE A 85 -2.10 9.96 10.59
CA PHE A 85 -1.35 9.93 9.34
C PHE A 85 -2.14 9.24 8.22
N ALA A 86 -2.96 8.23 8.54
CA ALA A 86 -3.88 7.65 7.58
C ALA A 86 -4.92 8.71 7.15
N GLU A 87 -5.51 9.43 8.11
CA GLU A 87 -6.48 10.48 7.79
C GLU A 87 -5.85 11.62 6.97
N SER A 88 -4.61 12.01 7.25
CA SER A 88 -3.91 13.01 6.43
C SER A 88 -3.59 12.51 5.03
N ALA A 89 -3.33 11.21 4.87
CA ALA A 89 -3.11 10.57 3.59
C ALA A 89 -4.40 10.33 2.79
N ARG A 90 -5.56 10.38 3.43
CA ARG A 90 -6.87 10.23 2.77
C ARG A 90 -7.12 11.30 1.72
N ALA A 91 -6.73 12.56 1.97
CA ALA A 91 -6.84 13.63 1.00
C ALA A 91 -6.01 13.36 -0.27
N ALA A 92 -4.83 12.73 -0.13
CA ALA A 92 -4.01 12.31 -1.27
C ALA A 92 -4.69 11.18 -2.06
N PHE A 93 -5.38 10.25 -1.39
CA PHE A 93 -6.21 9.23 -2.02
C PHE A 93 -7.38 9.82 -2.80
N ASP A 94 -8.18 10.68 -2.17
CA ASP A 94 -9.35 11.30 -2.80
C ASP A 94 -8.94 12.12 -4.03
N THR A 95 -7.82 12.84 -3.94
CA THR A 95 -7.22 13.58 -5.07
C THR A 95 -6.79 12.62 -6.19
N ALA A 96 -6.03 11.57 -5.87
CA ALA A 96 -5.55 10.61 -6.85
C ALA A 96 -6.69 9.87 -7.57
N ILE A 97 -7.80 9.60 -6.88
CA ILE A 97 -8.99 9.00 -7.49
C ILE A 97 -9.72 10.02 -8.36
N ALA A 98 -9.86 11.28 -7.92
CA ALA A 98 -10.50 12.33 -8.71
C ALA A 98 -9.75 12.62 -10.02
N ASP A 99 -8.41 12.63 -9.99
CA ASP A 99 -7.57 12.84 -11.17
C ASP A 99 -7.64 11.69 -12.19
N CYS A 100 -8.11 10.51 -11.76
CA CYS A 100 -8.17 9.27 -12.53
C CYS A 100 -9.59 8.86 -12.96
N ARG A 101 -10.60 9.68 -12.64
CA ARG A 101 -11.99 9.51 -13.05
C ARG A 101 -12.30 10.31 -14.30
#